data_AF-A0A7W1BWG6-F1
#
_entry.id   AF-A0A7W1BWG6-F1
#
_cell.length_a   1.000
_cell.length_b   1.000
_cell.length_c   1.000
_cell.angle_alpha   90.00
_cell.angle_beta   90.00
_cell.angle_gamma   90.00
#
_symmetry.space_group_name_H-M   'P 1'
#
loop_
_entity.id
_entity.type
_entity.pdbx_description
1 polymer ?
#
loop_
_entity_poly.entity_id
_entity_poly.type
_entity_poly.pdbx_seq_one_letter_code
_entity_poly.pdbx_strand_id
1 'polypeptide(L)' 'MKAPLPKNETARLEALRQYEILDTNAEEVFDDLARLAAYICQTPIAVISLIDHDRQWFKARLGLGPIF' A
#
# COMPACT_ATOMS: atom_id res chain seq x y z
N MET A 1 11.41 8.72 12.26
CA MET A 1 12.53 7.75 12.29
C MET A 1 12.52 6.99 10.97
N LYS A 2 13.63 6.91 10.23
CA LYS A 2 13.67 6.22 8.92
C LYS A 2 13.96 4.74 9.17
N ALA A 3 13.12 3.84 8.66
CA ALA A 3 13.36 2.41 8.76
C ALA A 3 14.65 2.04 7.98
N PRO A 4 15.45 1.07 8.46
CA PRO A 4 16.62 0.61 7.71
C PRO A 4 16.20 -0.04 6.39
N LEU A 5 16.97 0.20 5.33
CA LEU A 5 16.74 -0.45 4.05
C LEU A 5 17.13 -1.93 4.13
N PRO A 6 16.33 -2.83 3.54
CA PRO A 6 16.68 -4.24 3.47
C PRO A 6 17.89 -4.45 2.54
N LYS A 7 18.66 -5.53 2.76
CA LYS A 7 19.86 -5.84 1.96
C LYS A 7 19.56 -6.02 0.46
N ASN A 8 18.33 -6.40 0.12
CA ASN A 8 17.86 -6.64 -1.25
C ASN A 8 16.97 -5.50 -1.78
N GLU A 9 17.17 -4.26 -1.31
CA GLU A 9 16.29 -3.13 -1.67
C GLU A 9 16.17 -2.90 -3.18
N THR A 10 17.27 -3.02 -3.93
CA THR A 10 17.25 -2.90 -5.40
C THR A 10 16.31 -3.92 -6.03
N ALA A 11 16.44 -5.20 -5.67
CA ALA A 11 15.58 -6.27 -6.18
C ALA A 11 14.12 -6.11 -5.74
N ARG A 12 13.87 -5.60 -4.53
CA ARG A 12 12.52 -5.30 -4.04
C ARG A 12 11.85 -4.21 -4.87
N LEU A 13 12.56 -3.14 -5.20
CA LEU A 13 12.06 -2.04 -6.03
C LEU A 13 11.86 -2.47 -7.48
N GLU A 14 12.74 -3.30 -8.04
CA GLU A 14 12.55 -3.89 -9.37
C GLU A 14 11.28 -4.75 -9.42
N ALA A 15 11.10 -5.64 -8.44
CA ALA A 15 9.88 -6.45 -8.34
C ALA A 15 8.62 -5.59 -8.21
N LEU A 16 8.65 -4.53 -7.41
CA LEU A 16 7.52 -3.60 -7.29
C LEU A 16 7.15 -2.94 -8.63
N ARG A 17 8.15 -2.51 -9.40
CA ARG A 17 7.94 -1.89 -10.72
C ARG A 17 7.37 -2.87 -11.75
N GLN A 18 7.75 -4.14 -11.70
CA GLN A 18 7.23 -5.18 -12.59
C GLN A 18 5.72 -5.42 -12.46
N TYR A 19 5.12 -5.10 -11.31
CA TYR A 19 3.67 -5.22 -11.13
C TYR A 19 2.88 -4.08 -11.78
N GLU A 20 3.53 -3.00 -12.23
CA GLU A 20 2.90 -1.83 -12.87
C GLU A 20 1.70 -1.25 -12.08
N ILE A 21 1.73 -1.42 -10.76
CA ILE A 21 0.59 -1.14 -9.86
C ILE A 21 0.66 0.27 -9.25
N LEU A 22 1.83 0.90 -9.23
CA LEU A 22 2.01 2.26 -8.72
C LEU A 22 1.33 3.28 -9.63
N ASP A 23 0.75 4.33 -9.05
CA ASP A 23 0.09 5.42 -9.78
C ASP A 23 -1.04 4.97 -10.72
N THR A 24 -1.60 3.79 -10.46
CA THR A 24 -2.79 3.29 -11.15
C THR A 24 -4.07 3.71 -10.44
N ASN A 25 -5.19 3.61 -11.14
CA ASN A 25 -6.51 3.86 -10.54
C ASN A 25 -6.80 2.91 -9.37
N ALA A 26 -7.72 3.33 -8.51
CA ALA A 26 -8.28 2.45 -7.49
C ALA A 26 -8.98 1.25 -8.15
N GLU A 27 -8.84 0.07 -7.55
CA GLU A 27 -9.53 -1.13 -7.99
C GLU A 27 -10.26 -1.74 -6.79
N GLU A 28 -11.53 -2.10 -7.00
CA GLU A 28 -12.45 -2.56 -5.96
C GLU A 28 -11.91 -3.76 -5.16
N VAL A 29 -11.18 -4.66 -5.82
CA VAL A 29 -10.58 -5.83 -5.18
C VAL A 29 -9.64 -5.47 -4.03
N PHE A 30 -8.86 -4.39 -4.16
CA PHE A 30 -7.96 -3.95 -3.08
C PHE A 30 -8.71 -3.23 -1.97
N ASP A 31 -9.77 -2.48 -2.32
CA ASP A 31 -10.64 -1.83 -1.34
C ASP A 31 -11.37 -2.86 -0.48
N ASP A 32 -11.87 -3.95 -1.09
CA ASP A 32 -12.50 -5.05 -0.38
C ASP A 32 -11.54 -5.77 0.56
N LEU A 33 -10.29 -5.96 0.14
CA LEU A 33 -9.25 -6.50 1.02
C LEU A 33 -8.98 -5.57 2.23
N ALA A 34 -8.92 -4.26 2.01
CA ALA A 34 -8.76 -3.30 3.10
C ALA A 34 -9.96 -3.31 4.05
N ARG A 35 -11.20 -3.36 3.53
CA ARG A 35 -12.42 -3.50 4.34
C ARG A 35 -12.44 -4.78 5.14
N LEU A 36 -12.09 -5.91 4.52
CA LEU A 36 -12.04 -7.20 5.17
C LEU A 36 -10.98 -7.21 6.29
N ALA A 37 -9.80 -6.65 6.05
CA ALA A 37 -8.75 -6.54 7.06
C ALA A 37 -9.21 -5.70 8.27
N ALA A 38 -9.84 -4.54 8.04
CA ALA A 38 -10.41 -3.72 9.12
C ALA A 38 -11.49 -4.46 9.91
N TYR A 39 -12.38 -5.17 9.21
CA TYR A 39 -13.43 -5.97 9.82
C TYR A 39 -12.85 -7.09 10.70
N ILE A 40 -11.91 -7.88 10.19
CA ILE A 40 -11.31 -8.99 10.95
C ILE A 40 -10.54 -8.47 12.16
N CYS A 41 -9.74 -7.42 11.98
CA CYS A 41 -8.89 -6.87 13.04
C CYS A 41 -9.65 -5.98 14.02
N GLN A 42 -10.93 -5.69 13.77
CA GLN A 42 -11.75 -4.77 14.56
C GLN A 42 -11.10 -3.37 14.71
N THR A 43 -10.51 -2.87 13.61
CA THR A 43 -9.82 -1.57 13.57
C THR A 43 -10.56 -0.57 12.67
N PRO A 44 -10.52 0.74 12.99
CA PRO A 44 -11.17 1.76 12.16
C PRO A 44 -10.40 2.08 10.86
N ILE A 45 -9.15 1.64 10.77
CA ILE A 45 -8.25 1.93 9.65
C ILE A 45 -7.62 0.63 9.17
N ALA A 46 -7.56 0.46 7.85
CA ALA A 46 -6.77 -0.55 7.17
C ALA A 46 -6.31 0.00 5.82
N VAL A 47 -5.09 -0.34 5.42
CA VAL A 47 -4.48 0.15 4.18
C VAL A 47 -3.68 -0.94 3.50
N ILE A 48 -3.69 -0.92 2.17
CA ILE A 48 -2.71 -1.62 1.34
C ILE A 48 -1.72 -0.57 0.86
N SER A 49 -0.52 -0.62 1.42
CA SER A 49 0.53 0.36 1.13
C SER A 49 1.71 -0.29 0.44
N LEU A 50 2.16 0.35 -0.64
CA LEU A 50 3.33 -0.03 -1.42
C LEU A 50 4.44 0.97 -1.15
N ILE A 51 5.62 0.47 -0.77
CA ILE A 51 6.78 1.29 -0.43
C ILE A 51 7.66 1.43 -1.67
N ASP A 52 7.69 2.60 -2.27
CA ASP A 52 8.59 2.95 -3.36
C ASP A 52 9.90 3.53 -2.81
N HIS A 53 10.82 3.93 -3.68
CA HIS A 53 12.15 4.41 -3.29
C HIS A 53 12.12 5.61 -2.32
N ASP A 54 11.25 6.59 -2.59
CA ASP A 54 11.18 7.87 -1.88
C ASP A 54 9.77 8.20 -1.37
N ARG A 55 8.79 7.33 -1.59
CA ARG A 55 7.39 7.55 -1.23
C ARG A 55 6.70 6.29 -0.74
N GLN A 56 5.70 6.52 0.10
CA GLN A 56 4.71 5.52 0.46
C GLN A 56 3.46 5.79 -0.38
N TRP A 57 3.03 4.80 -1.16
CA TRP A 57 1.85 4.89 -2.00
C TRP A 57 0.74 3.99 -1.46
N PHE A 58 -0.52 4.42 -1.56
CA PHE A 58 -1.67 3.67 -1.06
C PHE A 58 -2.48 3.11 -2.23
N LYS A 59 -2.50 1.78 -2.37
CA LYS A 59 -3.36 1.12 -3.38
C LYS A 59 -4.81 1.09 -2.96
N ALA A 60 -5.04 0.89 -1.66
CA ALA A 60 -6.34 0.95 -1.02
C ALA A 60 -6.19 1.47 0.40
N ARG A 61 -7.23 2.15 0.89
CA ARG A 61 -7.26 2.69 2.24
C ARG A 61 -8.69 2.88 2.72
N LEU A 62 -8.94 2.46 3.94
CA LEU A 62 -10.18 2.65 4.67
C LEU A 62 -9.90 3.50 5.91
N GLY A 63 -10.78 4.45 6.22
CA GLY A 63 -10.70 5.25 7.44
C GLY A 63 -9.63 6.35 7.44
N LEU A 64 -8.95 6.58 6.30
CA LEU A 64 -8.07 7.73 6.09
C LEU A 64 -8.81 8.78 5.24
N GLY A 65 -8.71 10.06 5.61
CA GLY A 65 -9.37 11.19 4.92
C GLY A 65 -9.05 11.28 3.41
N PRO A 66 -9.75 12.12 2.62
CA PRO A 66 -9.68 12.09 1.15
C PRO A 66 -8.25 12.19 0.58
N ILE A 67 -8.00 11.53 -0.56
CA ILE A 67 -6.86 11.79 -1.45
C ILE A 67 -7.35 13.04 -2.18
N PHE A 68 -6.76 14.19 -1.87
CA PHE A 68 -6.98 15.39 -2.66
C PHE A 68 -6.25 15.27 -3.99
#